data_AF-A0A7W1QI33-F1
#
_entry.id   AF-A0A7W1QI33-F1
#
_cell.length_a   1.000
_cell.length_b   1.000
_cell.length_c   1.000
_cell.angle_alpha   90.00
_cell.angle_beta   90.00
_cell.angle_gamma   90.00
#
_symmetry.space_group_name_H-M   'P 1'
#
loop_
_entity.id
_entity.type
_entity.pdbx_description
1 polymer ?
#
loop_
_entity_poly.entity_id
_entity_poly.type
_entity_poly.pdbx_seq_one_letter_code
_entity_poly.pdbx_strand_id
1 'polypeptide(L)'
;EKLYYAEVARFGSLKEAEAFIARLSHRGLEARVVVKKSETQSGQQYSWYQVNVYQECLKKDFIKTVDALKREHHLKKVDVKKVNEADSKINKERDSV
;
A
#
# COMPACT_ATOMS: atom_id res chain seq x y z
N GLU A 1 14.11 12.56 7.20
CA GLU A 1 12.71 12.15 7.45
C GLU A 1 12.61 10.64 7.55
N LYS A 2 11.43 10.06 7.81
CA LYS A 2 11.25 8.60 7.89
C LYS A 2 10.25 8.16 6.82
N LEU A 3 10.49 7.01 6.20
CA LEU A 3 9.56 6.40 5.26
C LEU A 3 8.44 5.67 6.03
N TYR A 4 7.20 6.03 5.74
CA TYR A 4 6.01 5.37 6.25
C TYR A 4 5.23 4.73 5.11
N TYR A 5 4.45 3.70 5.45
CA TYR A 5 3.50 3.12 4.53
C TYR A 5 2.15 2.83 5.20
N ALA A 6 1.10 2.79 4.39
CA ALA A 6 -0.25 2.47 4.83
C ALA A 6 -0.91 1.50 3.85
N GLU A 7 -1.57 0.47 4.39
CA GLU A 7 -2.31 -0.52 3.61
C GLU A 7 -3.70 0.04 3.31
N VAL A 8 -3.88 0.64 2.14
CA VAL A 8 -5.09 1.42 1.84
C VAL A 8 -6.22 0.56 1.30
N ALA A 9 -5.92 -0.52 0.56
CA ALA A 9 -6.95 -1.35 -0.05
C ALA A 9 -6.47 -2.78 -0.31
N ARG A 10 -7.44 -3.70 -0.47
CA ARG A 10 -7.22 -5.11 -0.81
C ARG A 10 -8.13 -5.48 -1.98
N PHE A 11 -7.60 -6.21 -2.95
CA PHE A 11 -8.29 -6.58 -4.17
C PHE A 11 -8.15 -8.08 -4.44
N GLY A 12 -9.17 -8.68 -5.06
CA GLY A 12 -9.11 -10.06 -5.53
C GLY A 12 -8.33 -10.21 -6.84
N SER A 13 -8.16 -9.12 -7.59
CA SER A 13 -7.46 -9.12 -8.88
C SER A 13 -6.37 -8.05 -8.98
N LEU A 14 -5.33 -8.33 -9.77
CA LEU A 14 -4.25 -7.39 -10.04
C LEU A 14 -4.78 -6.14 -10.76
N LYS A 15 -5.66 -6.34 -11.74
CA LYS A 15 -6.23 -5.27 -12.58
C LYS A 15 -6.96 -4.21 -11.74
N GLU A 16 -7.74 -4.62 -10.75
CA GLU A 16 -8.43 -3.68 -9.86
C GLU A 16 -7.44 -2.92 -8.97
N ALA A 17 -6.38 -3.60 -8.49
CA ALA A 17 -5.33 -2.98 -7.70
C ALA A 17 -4.56 -1.92 -8.51
N GLU A 18 -4.21 -2.22 -9.75
CA GLU A 18 -3.55 -1.28 -10.67
C GLU A 18 -4.43 -0.09 -11.01
N ALA A 19 -5.72 -0.31 -11.28
CA ALA A 19 -6.68 0.77 -11.50
C ALA A 19 -6.85 1.67 -10.27
N PHE A 20 -6.69 1.12 -9.06
CA PHE A 20 -6.67 1.91 -7.83
C PHE A 20 -5.37 2.71 -7.69
N ILE A 21 -4.20 2.11 -7.99
CA ILE A 21 -2.93 2.83 -8.00
C ILE A 21 -2.95 4.00 -8.97
N ALA A 22 -3.46 3.81 -10.19
CA ALA A 22 -3.54 4.90 -11.17
C ALA A 22 -4.29 6.13 -10.63
N ARG A 23 -5.37 5.90 -9.87
CA ARG A 23 -6.13 6.98 -9.20
C ARG A 23 -5.33 7.68 -8.10
N LEU A 24 -4.49 6.95 -7.38
CA LEU A 24 -3.60 7.51 -6.34
C LEU A 24 -2.42 8.27 -6.95
N SER A 25 -1.83 7.74 -8.03
CA SER A 25 -0.70 8.38 -8.73
C SER A 25 -1.07 9.74 -9.30
N HIS A 26 -2.32 9.94 -9.78
CA HIS A 26 -2.81 11.26 -10.20
C HIS A 26 -2.80 12.32 -9.09
N ARG A 27 -2.58 11.92 -7.83
CA ARG A 27 -2.51 12.81 -6.66
C ARG A 27 -1.09 13.01 -6.15
N GLY A 28 -0.11 12.51 -6.88
CA GLY A 28 1.29 12.53 -6.45
C GLY A 28 1.57 11.59 -5.26
N LEU A 29 0.71 10.59 -5.02
CA LEU A 29 0.94 9.59 -4.00
C LEU A 29 1.68 8.39 -4.61
N GLU A 30 2.78 7.99 -3.98
CA GLU A 30 3.48 6.78 -4.36
C GLU A 30 2.73 5.56 -3.82
N ALA A 31 2.15 4.75 -4.71
CA ALA A 31 1.41 3.54 -4.34
C ALA A 31 1.94 2.31 -5.08
N ARG A 32 1.94 1.15 -4.40
CA ARG A 32 2.45 -0.12 -4.95
C ARG A 32 1.54 -1.28 -4.60
N VAL A 33 1.47 -2.27 -5.49
CA VAL A 33 0.78 -3.55 -5.24
C VAL A 33 1.74 -4.52 -4.59
N VAL A 34 1.30 -5.17 -3.52
CA VAL A 34 1.97 -6.32 -2.90
C VAL A 34 1.05 -7.53 -3.07
N VAL A 35 1.55 -8.57 -3.73
CA VAL A 35 0.83 -9.84 -3.83
C VAL A 35 0.93 -10.58 -2.50
N LYS A 36 -0.22 -10.97 -1.97
CA LYS A 36 -0.35 -11.77 -0.75
C LYS A 36 -0.98 -13.10 -1.10
N LYS A 37 -0.66 -14.13 -0.32
CA LYS A 37 -1.29 -15.44 -0.39
C LYS A 37 -1.99 -15.68 0.93
N SER A 38 -3.17 -16.26 0.85
CA SER A 38 -3.95 -16.71 2.00
C SER A 38 -4.40 -18.14 1.74
N GLU A 39 -4.77 -18.83 2.80
CA GLU A 39 -5.28 -20.19 2.75
C GLU A 39 -6.72 -20.21 3.28
N THR A 40 -7.58 -20.99 2.64
CA THR A 40 -8.93 -21.27 3.14
C THR A 40 -8.87 -22.31 4.26
N GLN A 41 -9.97 -22.48 5.01
CA GLN A 41 -10.07 -23.57 6.00
C GLN A 41 -9.94 -24.97 5.37
N SER A 42 -10.19 -25.10 4.07
CA SER A 42 -10.01 -26.35 3.31
C SER A 42 -8.58 -26.55 2.76
N GLY A 43 -7.64 -25.66 3.06
CA GLY A 43 -6.25 -25.73 2.58
C GLY A 43 -6.05 -25.17 1.17
N GLN A 44 -7.07 -24.58 0.55
CA GLN A 44 -6.94 -24.00 -0.78
C GLN A 44 -6.23 -22.65 -0.67
N GLN A 45 -5.12 -22.50 -1.40
CA GLN A 45 -4.40 -21.22 -1.47
C GLN A 45 -5.04 -20.29 -2.50
N TYR A 46 -5.21 -19.03 -2.13
CA TYR A 46 -5.61 -17.97 -3.05
C TYR A 46 -4.71 -16.74 -2.88
N SER A 47 -4.47 -16.07 -4.01
CA SER A 47 -3.72 -14.81 -4.03
C SER A 47 -4.68 -13.64 -3.94
N TRP A 48 -4.26 -12.58 -3.26
CA TRP A 48 -4.95 -11.29 -3.22
C TRP A 48 -3.91 -10.16 -3.26
N TYR A 49 -4.36 -8.98 -3.64
CA TYR A 49 -3.51 -7.86 -4.01
C TYR A 49 -3.71 -6.71 -3.03
N GLN A 50 -2.67 -6.38 -2.29
CA GLN A 50 -2.68 -5.30 -1.30
C GLN A 50 -2.12 -4.04 -1.94
N VAL A 51 -2.82 -2.91 -1.88
CA VAL A 51 -2.27 -1.62 -2.29
C VAL A 51 -1.75 -0.88 -1.07
N ASN A 52 -0.47 -0.52 -1.12
CA ASN A 52 0.21 0.26 -0.09
C ASN A 52 0.56 1.64 -0.64
N VAL A 53 0.30 2.69 0.14
CA VAL A 53 0.81 4.04 -0.13
C VAL A 53 2.06 4.26 0.71
N TYR A 54 3.08 4.86 0.12
CA TYR A 54 4.36 5.19 0.73
C TYR A 54 4.54 6.70 0.73
N GLN A 55 5.12 7.24 1.80
CA GLN A 55 5.47 8.66 1.86
C GLN A 55 6.63 8.89 2.84
N GLU A 56 7.63 9.64 2.40
CA GLU A 56 8.67 10.18 3.28
C GLU A 56 8.17 11.48 3.89
N CYS A 57 7.81 11.44 5.17
CA CYS A 57 7.32 12.63 5.89
C CYS A 57 7.28 12.37 7.41
N LEU A 58 6.77 13.33 8.18
CA LEU A 58 6.43 13.10 9.57
C LEU A 58 5.20 12.20 9.68
N LYS A 59 5.21 11.27 10.65
CA LYS A 59 4.09 10.36 10.92
C LYS A 59 2.74 11.07 11.01
N LYS A 60 2.70 12.24 11.66
CA LYS A 60 1.48 13.04 11.85
C LYS A 60 0.89 13.51 10.52
N ASP A 61 1.73 13.91 9.58
CA ASP A 61 1.27 14.40 8.28
C ASP A 61 0.83 13.25 7.38
N PHE A 62 1.53 12.11 7.44
CA PHE A 62 1.07 10.91 6.76
C PHE A 62 -0.29 10.42 7.26
N ILE A 63 -0.54 10.48 8.57
CA ILE A 63 -1.85 10.13 9.14
C ILE A 63 -2.95 11.01 8.53
N LYS A 64 -2.72 12.32 8.36
CA LYS A 64 -3.70 13.21 7.73
C LYS A 64 -3.98 12.81 6.28
N THR A 65 -2.94 12.49 5.51
CA THR A 65 -3.08 11.99 4.13
C THR A 65 -3.92 10.72 4.09
N VAL A 66 -3.63 9.77 4.97
CA VAL A 66 -4.35 8.50 5.07
C VAL A 66 -5.80 8.70 5.51
N ASP A 67 -6.07 9.59 6.46
CA ASP A 67 -7.45 9.88 6.89
C ASP A 67 -8.27 10.61 5.80
N ALA A 68 -7.64 11.41 4.95
CA ALA A 68 -8.28 11.94 3.75
C ALA A 68 -8.65 10.81 2.77
N LEU A 69 -7.73 9.89 2.50
CA LEU A 69 -8.00 8.72 1.63
C LEU A 69 -9.11 7.82 2.20
N LYS A 70 -9.14 7.61 3.51
CA LYS A 70 -10.20 6.83 4.17
C LYS A 70 -11.58 7.42 3.92
N ARG A 71 -11.72 8.74 4.08
CA ARG A 71 -13.00 9.43 3.91
C ARG A 71 -13.49 9.36 2.47
N GLU A 72 -12.58 9.53 1.52
CA GLU A 72 -12.92 9.59 0.10
C GLU A 72 -13.23 8.23 -0.52
N HIS A 73 -12.42 7.22 -0.19
CA HIS A 73 -12.57 5.87 -0.76
C HIS A 73 -13.33 4.92 0.16
N HIS A 74 -13.96 5.43 1.23
CA HIS A 74 -14.68 4.67 2.24
C HIS A 74 -13.88 3.49 2.82
N LEU A 75 -12.57 3.69 2.99
CA LEU A 75 -11.66 2.64 3.44
C LEU A 75 -11.85 2.37 4.93
N LYS A 76 -12.01 1.10 5.30
CA LYS A 76 -12.15 0.68 6.69
C LYS A 76 -10.81 0.17 7.22
N LYS A 77 -10.43 0.64 8.41
CA LYS A 77 -9.24 0.19 9.18
C LYS A 77 -7.93 0.21 8.37
N VAL A 78 -7.45 1.41 8.04
CA VAL A 78 -6.11 1.62 7.47
C VAL A 78 -5.14 2.03 8.59
N ASP A 79 -4.11 1.22 8.80
CA ASP A 79 -3.05 1.46 9.77
C ASP A 79 -1.79 2.00 9.10
N VAL A 80 -1.17 3.00 9.76
CA VAL A 80 0.12 3.58 9.35
C VAL A 80 1.25 2.82 10.02
N LYS A 81 2.17 2.30 9.21
CA LYS A 81 3.34 1.54 9.64
C LYS A 81 4.62 2.26 9.20
N LYS A 82 5.67 2.16 10.02
CA LYS A 82 7.00 2.64 9.64
C LYS A 82 7.65 1.57 8.75
N VAL A 83 8.28 1.96 7.65
CA VAL A 83 9.11 1.03 6.87
C VAL A 83 10.35 0.72 7.71
N ASN A 84 10.61 -0.57 7.95
CA ASN A 84 11.85 -1.02 8.56
C ASN A 84 12.92 -1.21 7.46
N GLU A 85 14.19 -1.00 7.81
CA GLU A 85 15.31 -1.08 6.85
C GLU A 85 15.41 -2.45 6.15
N ALA A 86 14.83 -3.50 6.72
CA ALA A 86 14.71 -4.83 6.09
C ALA A 86 13.76 -4.84 4.87
N ASP A 87 12.64 -4.12 4.92
CA ASP A 87 11.70 -3.97 3.79
C ASP A 87 12.22 -2.96 2.75
N SER A 88 13.17 -2.11 3.15
CA SER A 88 13.77 -1.07 2.30
C SER A 88 14.76 -1.63 1.28
N LYS A 89 15.21 -2.89 1.42
CA LYS A 89 16.09 -3.54 0.42
C LYS A 89 15.36 -3.80 -0.91
N ILE A 90 14.04 -3.88 -0.90
CA ILE A 90 13.23 -3.95 -2.13
C ILE A 90 13.25 -2.60 -2.89
N ASN A 91 13.60 -1.49 -2.22
CA ASN A 91 13.60 -0.14 -2.81
C ASN A 91 14.87 0.23 -3.57
N LYS A 92 15.97 -0.52 -3.52
CA LYS A 92 17.24 -0.11 -4.17
C LYS A 92 17.57 -0.83 -5.48
N GLU A 93 16.92 -1.94 -5.81
CA GLU A 93 17.25 -2.70 -7.03
C GLU A 93 16.52 -2.22 -8.30
N ARG A 94 15.61 -1.24 -8.21
CA ARG A 94 14.86 -0.72 -9.38
C ARG A 94 15.35 0.60 -9.96
N ASP A 95 16.25 1.32 -9.28
CA ASP A 95 16.84 2.58 -9.76
C ASP A 95 18.28 2.38 -10.29
N SER A 96 18.67 1.16 -10.67
CA SER A 96 20.04 0.85 -11.15
C SER A 96 20.10 0.12 -12.49
N VAL A 97 19.07 0.26 -13.33
CA VAL A 97 19.11 -0.21 -14.73
C VAL A 97 18.79 0.93 -15.67
#